data_AF-A0A4E0R3B9-F1
#
_entry.id   AF-A0A4E0R3B9-F1
#
_cell.length_a   1.000
_cell.length_b   1.000
_cell.length_c   1.000
_cell.angle_alpha   90.00
_cell.angle_beta   90.00
_cell.angle_gamma   90.00
#
_symmetry.space_group_name_H-M   'P 1'
#
loop_
_entity.id
_entity.type
_entity.pdbx_description
1 polymer ?
#
loop_
_entity_poly.entity_id
_entity_poly.type
_entity_poly.pdbx_seq_one_letter_code
_entity_poly.pdbx_strand_id
1 'polypeptide(L)'
;MVNMNVSNSEGVCNNRELIDNSDNSRHSARLTALLHDIMMERERQTTRVFVPEAQDVELIFTPSWPVIFQTAFLNSGPFDSVNGPRDDLLFFVFKKPSLRSKVTLKVFRHNSCKLPDFNDPAIDWEETVYLNLLMQYLVYTVTVAVCTRTGPQELQILKKFSETVYASPNRHRMDSKGKSDEVVYPNLFFSVDNYDEVFSGCVIRDSECLCVELTAYDLSGKIRGVCFLGTIQYESLNKFYNSKAAHKRDRLACSRNLVVRGVTP
;
A
#
# COMPACT_ATOMS: atom_id res chain seq x y z
N MET A 1 -10.61 18.74 7.69
CA MET A 1 -11.09 18.16 6.43
C MET A 1 -11.13 19.29 5.43
N VAL A 2 -10.12 19.42 4.58
CA VAL A 2 -10.01 20.52 3.60
C VAL A 2 -10.42 19.94 2.25
N ASN A 3 -11.60 20.30 1.77
CA ASN A 3 -12.03 20.03 0.40
C ASN A 3 -11.14 20.87 -0.53
N MET A 4 -10.27 20.21 -1.28
CA MET A 4 -9.51 20.83 -2.36
C MET A 4 -10.33 20.71 -3.64
N ASN A 5 -10.96 21.82 -4.05
CA ASN A 5 -11.55 21.92 -5.39
C ASN A 5 -10.39 22.06 -6.39
N VAL A 6 -10.07 20.96 -7.06
CA VAL A 6 -9.11 20.94 -8.18
C VAL A 6 -9.89 21.27 -9.46
N SER A 7 -9.70 22.48 -9.97
CA SER A 7 -10.15 22.86 -11.31
C SER A 7 -9.22 22.22 -12.35
N ASN A 8 -9.72 21.19 -13.04
CA ASN A 8 -9.05 20.57 -14.18
C ASN A 8 -8.93 21.59 -15.32
N SER A 9 -7.70 21.86 -15.78
CA SER A 9 -7.46 22.35 -17.13
C SER A 9 -7.01 21.16 -17.98
N GLU A 10 -7.79 20.86 -19.02
CA GLU A 10 -7.60 19.73 -19.91
C GLU A 10 -6.37 19.93 -20.80
N GLY A 11 -5.33 19.12 -20.57
CA GLY A 11 -4.26 18.87 -21.51
C GLY A 11 -4.39 17.44 -22.05
N VAL A 12 -4.95 17.32 -23.24
CA VAL A 12 -5.20 16.04 -23.93
C VAL A 12 -3.88 15.40 -24.35
N CYS A 13 -3.62 14.18 -23.85
CA CYS A 13 -2.74 13.21 -24.50
C CYS A 13 -3.55 11.92 -24.68
N ASN A 14 -4.15 11.78 -25.87
CA ASN A 14 -4.89 10.61 -26.28
C ASN A 14 -3.90 9.48 -26.61
N ASN A 15 -3.95 8.39 -25.85
CA ASN A 15 -3.69 7.04 -26.32
C ASN A 15 -4.73 6.13 -25.64
N ARG A 16 -5.93 6.06 -26.24
CA ARG A 16 -6.94 5.05 -25.90
C ARG A 16 -6.76 3.88 -26.85
N GLU A 17 -6.06 2.85 -26.39
CA GLU A 17 -6.30 1.51 -26.93
C GLU A 17 -7.72 1.10 -26.53
N LEU A 18 -8.46 0.58 -27.50
CA LEU A 18 -9.82 0.07 -27.33
C LEU A 18 -9.75 -1.22 -26.49
N ILE A 19 -9.99 -1.09 -25.18
CA ILE A 19 -10.15 -2.22 -24.27
C ILE A 19 -11.61 -2.72 -24.39
N ASP A 20 -11.77 -4.01 -24.66
CA ASP A 20 -13.06 -4.68 -24.81
C ASP A 20 -13.90 -4.58 -23.52
N ASN A 21 -15.14 -4.10 -23.64
CA ASN A 21 -16.03 -3.80 -22.51
C ASN A 21 -16.59 -5.06 -21.81
N SER A 22 -16.41 -6.24 -22.41
CA SER A 22 -16.95 -7.50 -21.86
C SER A 22 -16.17 -8.00 -20.63
N ASP A 23 -14.85 -7.76 -20.58
CA ASP A 23 -13.97 -8.22 -19.51
C ASP A 23 -14.05 -7.36 -18.24
N ASN A 24 -14.28 -6.04 -18.37
CA ASN A 24 -14.48 -5.13 -17.23
C ASN A 24 -15.71 -5.48 -16.37
N SER A 25 -16.69 -6.18 -16.93
CA SER A 25 -17.87 -6.65 -16.20
C SER A 25 -17.54 -7.78 -15.22
N ARG A 26 -16.63 -8.70 -15.61
CA ARG A 26 -16.27 -9.89 -14.82
C ARG A 26 -15.29 -9.59 -13.70
N HIS A 27 -14.36 -8.65 -13.90
CA HIS A 27 -13.45 -8.14 -12.86
C HIS A 27 -14.20 -7.65 -11.61
N SER A 28 -15.21 -6.82 -11.87
CA SER A 28 -16.10 -6.27 -10.85
C SER A 28 -16.78 -7.39 -10.07
N ALA A 29 -17.18 -8.49 -10.72
CA ALA A 29 -17.96 -9.54 -10.07
C ALA A 29 -17.20 -10.29 -8.96
N ARG A 30 -15.91 -10.60 -9.14
CA ARG A 30 -15.12 -11.37 -8.15
C ARG A 30 -14.75 -10.55 -6.92
N LEU A 31 -14.25 -9.33 -7.11
CA LEU A 31 -13.98 -8.44 -5.98
C LEU A 31 -15.28 -8.07 -5.26
N THR A 32 -16.37 -7.80 -5.99
CA THR A 32 -17.68 -7.55 -5.38
C THR A 32 -18.17 -8.77 -4.59
N ALA A 33 -18.01 -9.99 -5.10
CA ALA A 33 -18.37 -11.21 -4.37
C ALA A 33 -17.53 -11.37 -3.09
N LEU A 34 -16.21 -11.18 -3.17
CA LEU A 34 -15.34 -11.20 -1.98
C LEU A 34 -15.74 -10.14 -0.95
N LEU A 35 -15.98 -8.90 -1.38
CA LEU A 35 -16.43 -7.83 -0.48
C LEU A 35 -17.79 -8.15 0.16
N HIS A 36 -18.70 -8.78 -0.60
CA HIS A 36 -19.98 -9.25 -0.09
C HIS A 36 -19.80 -10.35 0.97
N ASP A 37 -18.96 -11.35 0.71
CA ASP A 37 -18.69 -12.43 1.68
C ASP A 37 -18.04 -11.90 2.96
N ILE A 38 -17.11 -10.95 2.83
CA ILE A 38 -16.49 -10.23 3.96
C ILE A 38 -17.58 -9.49 4.77
N MET A 39 -18.50 -8.80 4.08
CA MET A 39 -19.57 -8.04 4.74
C MET A 39 -20.52 -8.98 5.51
N MET A 40 -20.92 -10.11 4.92
CA MET A 40 -21.77 -11.11 5.56
C MET A 40 -21.11 -11.70 6.81
N GLU A 41 -19.83 -12.06 6.74
CA GLU A 41 -19.10 -12.62 7.88
C GLU A 41 -18.92 -11.59 9.01
N ARG A 42 -18.69 -10.32 8.66
CA ARG A 42 -18.64 -9.21 9.61
C ARG A 42 -19.96 -8.97 10.32
N GLU A 43 -21.06 -8.98 9.58
CA GLU A 43 -22.41 -8.85 10.15
C GLU A 43 -22.71 -10.02 11.10
N ARG A 44 -22.39 -11.24 10.68
CA ARG A 44 -22.54 -12.45 11.50
C ARG A 44 -21.74 -12.37 12.81
N GLN A 45 -20.48 -11.92 12.77
CA GLN A 45 -19.67 -11.71 13.97
C GLN A 45 -20.29 -10.64 14.89
N THR A 46 -20.76 -9.54 14.31
CA THR A 46 -21.37 -8.43 15.05
C THR A 46 -22.64 -8.88 15.76
N THR A 47 -23.55 -9.56 15.07
CA THR A 47 -24.80 -10.10 15.63
C THR A 47 -24.55 -11.09 16.75
N ARG A 48 -23.53 -11.96 16.63
CA ARG A 48 -23.15 -12.90 17.72
C ARG A 48 -22.65 -12.21 18.99
N VAL A 49 -22.02 -11.03 18.88
CA VAL A 49 -21.60 -10.25 20.04
C VAL A 49 -22.80 -9.65 20.77
N PHE A 50 -23.81 -9.19 20.05
CA PHE A 50 -24.99 -8.54 20.64
C PHE A 50 -26.10 -9.50 21.08
N VAL A 51 -26.20 -10.70 20.48
CA VAL A 51 -27.20 -11.73 20.84
C VAL A 51 -26.49 -13.08 21.04
N PRO A 52 -25.94 -13.34 22.25
CA PRO A 52 -25.19 -14.57 22.52
C PRO A 52 -26.06 -15.83 22.51
N GLU A 53 -27.38 -15.69 22.73
CA GLU A 53 -28.36 -16.78 22.84
C GLU A 53 -29.18 -17.01 21.56
N ALA A 54 -28.82 -16.39 20.44
CA ALA A 54 -29.42 -16.72 19.15
C ALA A 54 -29.06 -18.18 18.81
N GLN A 55 -29.95 -19.11 19.18
CA GLN A 55 -29.87 -20.52 18.82
C GLN A 55 -29.60 -20.67 17.33
N ASP A 56 -28.84 -21.72 16.98
CA ASP A 56 -28.46 -22.16 15.63
C ASP A 56 -29.70 -22.44 14.74
N VAL A 57 -30.46 -21.40 14.41
CA VAL A 57 -31.60 -21.43 13.50
C VAL A 57 -31.33 -20.41 12.41
N GLU A 58 -30.21 -20.59 11.73
CA GLU A 58 -30.13 -20.40 10.28
C GLU A 58 -28.88 -21.09 9.75
N LEU A 59 -29.09 -22.29 9.23
CA LEU A 59 -28.22 -23.01 8.28
C LEU A 59 -28.11 -22.24 6.95
N ILE A 60 -27.86 -20.94 7.00
CA ILE A 60 -27.37 -20.20 5.84
C ILE A 60 -25.87 -20.38 5.86
N PHE A 61 -25.34 -20.98 4.79
CA PHE A 61 -23.92 -21.20 4.50
C PHE A 61 -23.18 -19.85 4.42
N THR A 62 -23.08 -19.15 5.56
CA THR A 62 -22.29 -17.93 5.68
C THR A 62 -20.82 -18.35 5.68
N PRO A 63 -20.01 -17.86 4.73
CA PRO A 63 -18.64 -18.30 4.62
C PRO A 63 -17.84 -17.75 5.80
N SER A 64 -17.21 -18.64 6.58
CA SER A 64 -16.26 -18.25 7.61
C SER A 64 -14.98 -17.68 6.97
N TRP A 65 -14.20 -16.89 7.71
CA TRP A 65 -12.94 -16.31 7.18
C TRP A 65 -12.02 -17.29 6.42
N PRO A 66 -11.76 -18.53 6.91
CA PRO A 66 -10.99 -19.51 6.14
C PRO A 66 -11.65 -19.85 4.79
N VAL A 67 -12.98 -20.05 4.76
CA VAL A 67 -13.73 -20.37 3.54
C VAL A 67 -13.69 -19.21 2.55
N ILE A 68 -13.81 -17.96 3.03
CA ILE A 68 -13.64 -16.75 2.22
C ILE A 68 -12.23 -16.75 1.60
N PHE A 69 -11.19 -16.99 2.41
CA PHE A 69 -9.82 -17.02 1.92
C PHE A 69 -9.62 -18.08 0.83
N GLN A 70 -10.08 -19.30 1.07
CA GLN A 70 -9.94 -20.39 0.10
C GLN A 70 -10.69 -20.08 -1.20
N THR A 71 -11.91 -19.57 -1.12
CA THR A 71 -12.72 -19.25 -2.30
C THR A 71 -12.07 -18.14 -3.13
N ALA A 72 -11.57 -17.10 -2.47
CA ALA A 72 -11.03 -15.92 -3.14
C ALA A 72 -9.59 -16.04 -3.62
N PHE A 73 -8.73 -16.77 -2.89
CA PHE A 73 -7.28 -16.77 -3.15
C PHE A 73 -6.72 -18.13 -3.53
N LEU A 74 -7.37 -19.24 -3.14
CA LEU A 74 -6.91 -20.59 -3.49
C LEU A 74 -7.64 -21.18 -4.70
N ASN A 75 -8.96 -20.98 -4.78
CA ASN A 75 -9.82 -21.57 -5.80
C ASN A 75 -10.04 -20.64 -7.01
N SER A 76 -9.36 -19.50 -7.05
CA SER A 76 -9.61 -18.39 -7.98
C SER A 76 -9.08 -18.60 -9.41
N GLY A 77 -9.05 -19.82 -9.92
CA GLY A 77 -8.58 -20.11 -11.29
C GLY A 77 -7.11 -19.70 -11.53
N PRO A 78 -6.64 -19.62 -12.79
CA PRO A 78 -5.23 -19.33 -13.09
C PRO A 78 -4.78 -17.93 -12.61
N PHE A 79 -3.57 -17.85 -12.03
CA PHE A 79 -2.83 -16.59 -11.80
C PHE A 79 -2.59 -15.86 -13.11
N ASP A 80 -2.53 -14.53 -13.09
CA ASP A 80 -2.46 -13.68 -14.29
C ASP A 80 -3.63 -13.86 -15.27
N SER A 81 -4.69 -14.57 -14.87
CA SER A 81 -5.96 -14.41 -15.56
C SER A 81 -6.46 -12.99 -15.28
N VAL A 82 -7.00 -12.37 -16.31
CA VAL A 82 -7.72 -11.09 -16.30
C VAL A 82 -8.59 -10.97 -15.01
N ASN A 83 -9.16 -12.08 -14.52
CA ASN A 83 -10.06 -12.15 -13.37
C ASN A 83 -9.46 -12.68 -12.04
N GLY A 84 -8.18 -13.02 -11.95
CA GLY A 84 -7.56 -13.69 -10.80
C GLY A 84 -6.77 -12.77 -9.86
N PRO A 85 -6.31 -13.27 -8.70
CA PRO A 85 -5.29 -12.59 -7.91
C PRO A 85 -4.04 -12.33 -8.76
N ARG A 86 -3.50 -11.10 -8.67
CA ARG A 86 -2.39 -10.63 -9.51
C ARG A 86 -1.03 -11.25 -9.20
N ASP A 87 -0.92 -11.98 -8.10
CA ASP A 87 0.36 -12.50 -7.62
C ASP A 87 0.14 -13.91 -7.04
N ASP A 88 1.16 -14.76 -7.14
CA ASP A 88 1.16 -16.12 -6.59
C ASP A 88 1.48 -16.13 -5.09
N LEU A 89 1.88 -14.99 -4.52
CA LEU A 89 2.19 -14.84 -3.11
C LEU A 89 0.94 -14.73 -2.23
N LEU A 90 0.83 -15.64 -1.27
CA LEU A 90 -0.17 -15.68 -0.22
C LEU A 90 0.44 -15.26 1.12
N PHE A 91 -0.18 -14.28 1.76
CA PHE A 91 0.27 -13.70 3.03
C PHE A 91 -0.54 -14.25 4.19
N PHE A 92 0.07 -14.93 5.16
CA PHE A 92 -0.60 -15.47 6.33
C PHE A 92 -0.22 -14.68 7.58
N VAL A 93 -1.23 -14.14 8.25
CA VAL A 93 -1.09 -13.38 9.49
C VAL A 93 -1.30 -14.33 10.67
N PHE A 94 -0.32 -14.41 11.57
CA PHE A 94 -0.44 -15.21 12.79
C PHE A 94 -0.92 -14.35 13.96
N LYS A 95 -1.83 -14.90 14.76
CA LYS A 95 -2.35 -14.27 15.97
C LYS A 95 -1.21 -13.92 16.90
N LYS A 96 -1.30 -12.74 17.51
CA LYS A 96 -0.32 -12.30 18.50
C LYS A 96 -0.51 -13.10 19.79
N PRO A 97 0.54 -13.76 20.33
CA PRO A 97 0.43 -14.42 21.62
C PRO A 97 0.27 -13.43 22.79
N SER A 98 0.61 -12.16 22.58
CA SER A 98 0.36 -11.07 23.54
C SER A 98 0.18 -9.73 22.82
N LEU A 99 -0.47 -8.76 23.46
CA LEU A 99 -0.65 -7.41 22.91
C LEU A 99 0.67 -6.68 22.58
N ARG A 100 1.78 -7.07 23.23
CA ARG A 100 3.11 -6.48 23.03
C ARG A 100 3.94 -7.20 21.96
N SER A 101 3.48 -8.35 21.49
CA SER A 101 4.20 -9.14 20.49
C SER A 101 4.08 -8.50 19.11
N LYS A 102 5.18 -8.55 18.34
CA LYS A 102 5.15 -8.17 16.93
C LYS A 102 4.24 -9.13 16.14
N VAL A 103 3.58 -8.62 15.12
CA VAL A 103 2.87 -9.46 14.14
C VAL A 103 3.87 -10.41 13.51
N THR A 104 3.48 -11.67 13.36
CA THR A 104 4.24 -12.65 12.58
C THR A 104 3.52 -12.87 11.26
N LEU A 105 4.23 -12.63 10.15
CA LEU A 105 3.76 -12.89 8.80
C LEU A 105 4.56 -14.04 8.20
N LYS A 106 3.90 -14.93 7.48
CA LYS A 106 4.55 -15.89 6.58
C LYS A 106 4.01 -15.73 5.18
N VAL A 107 4.89 -15.81 4.20
CA VAL A 107 4.54 -15.70 2.78
C VAL A 107 4.83 -17.04 2.13
N PHE A 108 3.86 -17.55 1.39
CA PHE A 108 3.99 -18.78 0.63
C PHE A 108 3.52 -18.54 -0.80
N ARG A 109 4.08 -19.27 -1.75
CA ARG A 109 3.47 -19.35 -3.07
C ARG A 109 2.21 -20.18 -3.02
N HIS A 110 1.24 -19.86 -3.87
CA HIS A 110 -0.03 -20.56 -3.95
C HIS A 110 0.12 -22.06 -4.19
N ASN A 111 1.07 -22.47 -5.01
CA ASN A 111 1.34 -23.88 -5.30
C ASN A 111 2.28 -24.57 -4.29
N SER A 112 2.58 -23.92 -3.16
CA SER A 112 3.49 -24.47 -2.15
C SER A 112 2.90 -25.69 -1.46
N CYS A 113 3.69 -26.76 -1.32
CA CYS A 113 3.33 -27.91 -0.49
C CYS A 113 3.41 -27.64 1.02
N LYS A 114 3.87 -26.44 1.41
CA LYS A 114 4.03 -26.02 2.81
C LYS A 114 2.97 -25.01 3.25
N LEU A 115 1.86 -24.92 2.51
CA LEU A 115 0.75 -24.07 2.94
C LEU A 115 0.26 -24.51 4.33
N PRO A 116 -0.11 -23.55 5.19
CA PRO A 116 -0.68 -23.90 6.49
C PRO A 116 -1.98 -24.70 6.37
N ASP A 117 -2.29 -25.46 7.43
CA ASP A 117 -3.57 -26.16 7.51
C ASP A 117 -4.72 -25.14 7.56
N PHE A 118 -5.79 -25.45 6.84
CA PHE A 118 -6.99 -24.62 6.77
C PHE A 118 -7.64 -24.37 8.14
N ASN A 119 -7.48 -25.30 9.08
CA ASN A 119 -8.01 -25.21 10.44
C ASN A 119 -6.97 -24.76 11.46
N ASP A 120 -5.81 -24.23 11.03
CA ASP A 120 -4.77 -23.78 11.96
C ASP A 120 -5.31 -22.64 12.85
N PRO A 121 -5.47 -22.87 14.17
CA PRO A 121 -6.03 -21.88 15.08
C PRO A 121 -5.07 -20.72 15.37
N ALA A 122 -3.77 -20.89 15.07
CA ALA A 122 -2.76 -19.85 15.23
C ALA A 122 -2.84 -18.76 14.16
N ILE A 123 -3.51 -19.03 13.04
CA ILE A 123 -3.70 -18.07 11.96
C ILE A 123 -4.87 -17.15 12.30
N ASP A 124 -4.63 -15.86 12.10
CA ASP A 124 -5.66 -14.85 12.06
C ASP A 124 -6.22 -14.79 10.63
N TRP A 125 -7.25 -15.59 10.37
CA TRP A 125 -7.84 -15.73 9.04
C TRP A 125 -8.51 -14.45 8.56
N GLU A 126 -9.03 -13.64 9.47
CA GLU A 126 -9.63 -12.35 9.17
C GLU A 126 -8.56 -11.37 8.63
N GLU A 127 -7.49 -11.16 9.40
CA GLU A 127 -6.37 -10.32 8.98
C GLU A 127 -5.67 -10.87 7.72
N THR A 128 -5.62 -12.19 7.58
CA THR A 128 -5.12 -12.88 6.38
C THR A 128 -5.97 -12.54 5.14
N VAL A 129 -7.30 -12.58 5.23
CA VAL A 129 -8.18 -12.18 4.12
C VAL A 129 -7.96 -10.71 3.74
N TYR A 130 -7.88 -9.82 4.73
CA TYR A 130 -7.67 -8.40 4.45
C TYR A 130 -6.34 -8.10 3.78
N LEU A 131 -5.26 -8.69 4.29
CA LEU A 131 -3.95 -8.46 3.71
C LEU A 131 -3.91 -8.94 2.26
N ASN A 132 -4.41 -10.13 1.95
CA ASN A 132 -4.41 -10.63 0.57
C ASN A 132 -5.34 -9.84 -0.36
N LEU A 133 -6.49 -9.35 0.13
CA LEU A 133 -7.35 -8.42 -0.61
C LEU A 133 -6.55 -7.17 -1.03
N LEU A 134 -5.87 -6.53 -0.09
CA LEU A 134 -5.10 -5.30 -0.35
C LEU A 134 -3.95 -5.57 -1.32
N MET A 135 -3.25 -6.69 -1.18
CA MET A 135 -2.09 -7.03 -2.01
C MET A 135 -2.46 -7.44 -3.44
N GLN A 136 -3.55 -8.18 -3.61
CA GLN A 136 -3.83 -8.87 -4.88
C GLN A 136 -4.97 -8.26 -5.69
N TYR A 137 -5.94 -7.57 -5.07
CA TYR A 137 -7.13 -7.04 -5.77
C TYR A 137 -7.10 -5.52 -6.01
N LEU A 138 -6.16 -4.78 -5.39
CA LEU A 138 -6.06 -3.33 -5.53
C LEU A 138 -4.79 -2.91 -6.25
N VAL A 139 -4.91 -2.08 -7.28
CA VAL A 139 -3.78 -1.39 -7.91
C VAL A 139 -3.56 -0.08 -7.16
N TYR A 140 -2.30 0.26 -6.89
CA TYR A 140 -1.94 1.50 -6.23
C TYR A 140 -1.16 2.39 -7.20
N THR A 141 -1.50 3.66 -7.23
CA THR A 141 -0.77 4.66 -8.01
C THR A 141 -0.39 5.82 -7.12
N VAL A 142 0.91 6.09 -7.03
CA VAL A 142 1.47 7.29 -6.43
C VAL A 142 1.49 8.37 -7.49
N THR A 143 0.95 9.53 -7.15
CA THR A 143 0.99 10.74 -7.97
C THR A 143 1.71 11.83 -7.20
N VAL A 144 2.71 12.43 -7.83
CA VAL A 144 3.47 13.55 -7.30
C VAL A 144 3.28 14.74 -8.21
N ALA A 145 2.89 15.88 -7.65
CA ALA A 145 2.72 17.13 -8.38
C ALA A 145 3.55 18.24 -7.75
N VAL A 146 4.25 18.99 -8.59
CA VAL A 146 4.85 20.27 -8.20
C VAL A 146 3.81 21.34 -8.45
N CYS A 147 3.47 22.09 -7.40
CA CYS A 147 2.43 23.11 -7.45
C CYS A 147 2.99 24.45 -6.99
N THR A 148 2.45 25.54 -7.55
CA THR A 148 2.62 26.90 -7.01
C THR A 148 1.32 27.38 -6.40
N ARG A 149 1.42 28.22 -5.36
CA ARG A 149 0.26 28.81 -4.70
C ARG A 149 -0.11 30.11 -5.40
N THR A 150 -1.28 30.14 -6.03
CA THR A 150 -1.82 31.34 -6.69
C THR A 150 -2.76 32.14 -5.78
N GLY A 151 -3.21 31.53 -4.68
CA GLY A 151 -4.04 32.17 -3.66
C GLY A 151 -4.11 31.35 -2.36
N PRO A 152 -4.85 31.78 -1.34
CA PRO A 152 -4.90 31.10 -0.04
C PRO A 152 -5.29 29.62 -0.12
N GLN A 153 -6.19 29.27 -1.04
CA GLN A 153 -6.68 27.90 -1.28
C GLN A 153 -6.47 27.41 -2.71
N GLU A 154 -5.79 28.21 -3.54
CA GLU A 154 -5.59 27.89 -4.95
C GLU A 154 -4.16 27.41 -5.19
N LEU A 155 -4.06 26.19 -5.68
CA LEU A 155 -2.82 25.58 -6.13
C LEU A 155 -2.90 25.38 -7.64
N GLN A 156 -1.92 25.91 -8.35
CA GLN A 156 -1.73 25.61 -9.76
C GLN A 156 -0.71 24.47 -9.89
N ILE A 157 -1.09 23.38 -10.54
CA ILE A 157 -0.18 22.28 -10.86
C ILE A 157 0.76 22.73 -11.98
N LEU A 158 2.06 22.71 -11.72
CA LEU A 158 3.10 23.04 -12.69
C LEU A 158 3.59 21.78 -13.43
N LYS A 159 3.77 20.69 -12.68
CA LYS A 159 4.20 19.38 -13.20
C LYS A 159 3.51 18.27 -12.42
N LYS A 160 3.24 17.16 -13.09
CA LYS A 160 2.61 15.98 -12.50
C LYS A 160 3.30 14.73 -13.02
N PHE A 161 3.58 13.81 -12.11
CA PHE A 161 4.21 12.52 -12.35
C PHE A 161 3.37 11.46 -11.64
N SER A 162 3.15 10.30 -12.26
CA SER A 162 2.36 9.22 -11.69
C SER A 162 3.03 7.89 -11.99
N GLU A 163 3.09 7.02 -10.99
CA GLU A 163 3.68 5.68 -11.09
C GLU A 163 2.81 4.67 -10.35
N THR A 164 2.63 3.50 -10.96
CA THR A 164 2.03 2.36 -10.27
C THR A 164 3.03 1.76 -9.30
N VAL A 165 2.61 1.56 -8.06
CA VAL A 165 3.45 1.05 -6.97
C VAL A 165 2.84 -0.21 -6.38
N TYR A 166 3.69 -1.01 -5.75
CA TYR A 166 3.24 -2.20 -5.03
C TYR A 166 3.19 -1.91 -3.53
N ALA A 167 2.10 -2.34 -2.90
CA ALA A 167 2.01 -2.39 -1.45
C ALA A 167 2.99 -3.45 -0.93
N SER A 168 3.54 -3.21 0.26
CA SER A 168 4.36 -4.18 0.97
C SER A 168 4.06 -4.14 2.47
N PRO A 169 3.81 -5.30 3.11
CA PRO A 169 3.70 -5.37 4.57
C PRO A 169 5.08 -5.35 5.27
N ASN A 170 6.16 -5.23 4.48
CA ASN A 170 7.53 -5.13 4.94
C ASN A 170 8.08 -3.74 4.60
N ARG A 171 8.88 -3.19 5.52
CA ARG A 171 9.66 -1.98 5.27
C ARG A 171 11.08 -2.35 4.88
N HIS A 172 11.48 -1.97 3.68
CA HIS A 172 12.88 -1.97 3.25
C HIS A 172 13.51 -0.60 3.56
N ARG A 173 14.59 -0.59 4.34
CA ARG A 173 15.34 0.64 4.61
C ARG A 173 16.27 0.95 3.44
N MET A 174 15.89 1.93 2.61
CA MET A 174 16.73 2.41 1.50
C MET A 174 18.08 2.97 1.96
N ASP A 175 18.23 3.37 3.22
CA ASP A 175 19.42 4.02 3.76
C ASP A 175 20.50 3.07 4.29
N SER A 176 20.26 1.74 4.28
CA SER A 176 21.24 0.75 4.73
C SER A 176 21.25 -0.48 3.84
N LYS A 177 22.30 -0.62 3.03
CA LYS A 177 22.58 -1.84 2.26
C LYS A 177 22.77 -3.01 3.23
N GLY A 178 21.78 -3.91 3.31
CA GLY A 178 21.88 -5.16 4.05
C GLY A 178 21.23 -5.25 5.44
N LYS A 179 20.32 -4.34 5.84
CA LYS A 179 19.49 -4.54 7.05
C LYS A 179 18.11 -5.10 6.70
N SER A 180 17.78 -6.17 7.42
CA SER A 180 16.57 -7.01 7.34
C SER A 180 15.28 -6.27 7.07
N ASP A 181 14.47 -6.84 6.19
CA ASP A 181 13.06 -6.50 6.01
C ASP A 181 12.33 -6.57 7.35
N GLU A 182 11.79 -5.44 7.79
CA GLU A 182 10.99 -5.40 9.01
C GLU A 182 9.51 -5.54 8.65
N VAL A 183 8.84 -6.53 9.23
CA VAL A 183 7.38 -6.64 9.18
C VAL A 183 6.77 -5.45 9.95
N VAL A 184 5.97 -4.65 9.26
CA VAL A 184 5.36 -3.41 9.79
C VAL A 184 3.82 -3.42 9.76
N TYR A 185 3.22 -4.52 9.30
CA TYR A 185 1.79 -4.75 9.35
C TYR A 185 1.25 -4.50 10.78
N PRO A 186 0.15 -3.75 10.95
CA PRO A 186 -0.90 -3.41 9.97
C PRO A 186 -0.58 -2.23 9.03
N ASN A 187 0.59 -1.61 9.11
CA ASN A 187 0.98 -0.58 8.14
C ASN A 187 1.48 -1.22 6.84
N LEU A 188 1.21 -0.54 5.73
CA LEU A 188 1.73 -0.89 4.41
C LEU A 188 2.69 0.19 3.91
N PHE A 189 3.75 -0.25 3.23
CA PHE A 189 4.71 0.61 2.54
C PHE A 189 4.49 0.54 1.04
N PHE A 190 4.70 1.67 0.38
CA PHE A 190 4.57 1.81 -1.06
C PHE A 190 5.90 2.37 -1.57
N SER A 191 6.68 1.52 -2.20
CA SER A 191 8.02 1.86 -2.68
C SER A 191 7.98 2.20 -4.17
N VAL A 192 8.80 3.19 -4.57
CA VAL A 192 9.04 3.53 -5.97
C VAL A 192 10.49 3.18 -6.26
N ASP A 193 10.72 2.12 -7.03
CA ASP A 193 12.07 1.59 -7.26
C ASP A 193 12.81 2.37 -8.37
N ASN A 194 12.09 2.86 -9.37
CA ASN A 194 12.59 3.64 -10.51
C ASN A 194 12.47 5.17 -10.29
N TYR A 195 12.61 5.62 -9.04
CA TYR A 195 12.38 7.03 -8.69
C TYR A 195 13.22 8.02 -9.52
N ASP A 196 14.48 7.66 -9.82
CA ASP A 196 15.41 8.49 -10.60
C ASP A 196 14.91 8.71 -12.03
N GLU A 197 14.22 7.74 -12.61
CA GLU A 197 13.66 7.84 -13.96
C GLU A 197 12.34 8.60 -13.94
N VAL A 198 11.39 8.13 -13.13
CA VAL A 198 10.00 8.64 -13.13
C VAL A 198 9.93 10.08 -12.63
N PHE A 199 10.72 10.43 -11.62
CA PHE A 199 10.71 11.74 -10.99
C PHE A 199 11.93 12.59 -11.33
N SER A 200 12.70 12.25 -12.37
CA SER A 200 13.84 13.05 -12.86
C SER A 200 13.49 14.52 -13.08
N GLY A 201 12.28 14.80 -13.58
CA GLY A 201 11.78 16.15 -13.82
C GLY A 201 11.17 16.87 -12.60
N CYS A 202 11.09 16.19 -11.45
CA CYS A 202 10.46 16.65 -10.22
C CYS A 202 11.44 17.52 -9.41
N VAL A 203 11.61 18.76 -9.86
CA VAL A 203 12.42 19.77 -9.20
C VAL A 203 11.49 20.86 -8.64
N ILE A 204 11.63 21.15 -7.35
CA ILE A 204 10.84 22.13 -6.61
C ILE A 204 11.70 23.38 -6.40
N ARG A 205 11.11 24.56 -6.61
CA ARG A 205 11.72 25.89 -6.44
C ARG A 205 11.15 26.63 -5.24
N ASP A 206 11.73 27.79 -4.94
CA ASP A 206 11.20 28.70 -3.93
C ASP A 206 9.72 29.02 -4.22
N SER A 207 8.91 29.09 -3.16
CA SER A 207 7.45 29.32 -3.23
C SER A 207 6.62 28.21 -3.91
N GLU A 208 7.22 27.08 -4.27
CA GLU A 208 6.50 25.89 -4.73
C GLU A 208 6.28 24.87 -3.59
N CYS A 209 5.38 23.93 -3.81
CA CYS A 209 5.14 22.81 -2.91
C CYS A 209 4.97 21.49 -3.67
N LEU A 210 5.34 20.40 -3.01
CA LEU A 210 5.13 19.06 -3.49
C LEU A 210 3.80 18.52 -2.96
N CYS A 211 2.87 18.20 -3.84
CA CYS A 211 1.67 17.44 -3.50
C CYS A 211 1.91 15.97 -3.82
N VAL A 212 1.56 15.08 -2.89
CA VAL A 212 1.66 13.63 -3.03
C VAL A 212 0.30 13.03 -2.76
N GLU A 213 -0.17 12.20 -3.69
CA GLU A 213 -1.42 11.46 -3.59
C GLU A 213 -1.13 9.97 -3.81
N LEU A 214 -1.65 9.12 -2.94
CA LEU A 214 -1.72 7.68 -3.19
C LEU A 214 -3.18 7.32 -3.42
N THR A 215 -3.46 6.72 -4.58
CA THR A 215 -4.78 6.21 -4.90
C THR A 215 -4.75 4.70 -5.01
N ALA A 216 -5.85 4.07 -4.61
CA ALA A 216 -6.12 2.67 -4.85
C ALA A 216 -7.33 2.53 -5.77
N TYR A 217 -7.29 1.56 -6.67
CA TYR A 217 -8.42 1.20 -7.50
C TYR A 217 -8.47 -0.31 -7.72
N ASP A 218 -9.65 -0.85 -7.95
CA ASP A 218 -9.79 -2.24 -8.35
C ASP A 218 -9.39 -2.44 -9.82
N LEU A 219 -9.21 -3.70 -10.22
CA LEU A 219 -8.80 -4.03 -11.59
C LEU A 219 -9.79 -3.56 -12.67
N SER A 220 -11.08 -3.40 -12.33
CA SER A 220 -12.08 -2.85 -13.26
C SER A 220 -12.09 -1.32 -13.32
N GLY A 221 -11.40 -0.65 -12.39
CA GLY A 221 -11.41 0.80 -12.23
C GLY A 221 -12.73 1.39 -11.72
N LYS A 222 -13.71 0.56 -11.35
CA LYS A 222 -15.03 1.01 -10.84
C LYS A 222 -14.94 1.50 -9.41
N ILE A 223 -14.14 0.82 -8.58
CA ILE A 223 -13.89 1.19 -7.20
C ILE A 223 -12.58 1.96 -7.20
N ARG A 224 -12.60 3.19 -6.69
CA ARG A 224 -11.40 4.02 -6.53
C ARG A 224 -11.49 4.82 -5.24
N GLY A 225 -10.37 4.96 -4.56
CA GLY A 225 -10.24 5.76 -3.35
C GLY A 225 -8.88 6.42 -3.22
N VAL A 226 -8.83 7.53 -2.48
CA VAL A 226 -7.57 8.16 -2.06
C VAL A 226 -7.16 7.57 -0.73
N CYS A 227 -6.00 6.90 -0.70
CA CYS A 227 -5.43 6.30 0.51
C CYS A 227 -4.59 7.30 1.30
N PHE A 228 -3.93 8.23 0.62
CA PHE A 228 -3.09 9.25 1.23
C PHE A 228 -3.09 10.52 0.41
N LEU A 229 -3.09 11.66 1.10
CA LEU A 229 -2.88 12.98 0.52
C LEU A 229 -1.93 13.76 1.43
N GLY A 230 -0.87 14.32 0.85
CA GLY A 230 0.12 15.11 1.56
C GLY A 230 0.58 16.30 0.74
N THR A 231 0.93 17.38 1.42
CA THR A 231 1.58 18.54 0.80
C THR A 231 2.80 18.92 1.60
N ILE A 232 3.93 19.10 0.93
CA ILE A 232 5.20 19.46 1.53
C ILE A 232 5.67 20.77 0.91
N GLN A 233 5.76 21.83 1.71
CA GLN A 233 6.25 23.12 1.25
C GLN A 233 7.76 23.06 1.00
N TYR A 234 8.25 23.78 -0.01
CA TYR A 234 9.67 23.88 -0.32
C TYR A 234 10.51 24.21 0.92
N GLU A 235 10.08 25.15 1.75
CA GLU A 235 10.81 25.53 2.97
C GLU A 235 11.07 24.35 3.92
N SER A 236 10.12 23.42 4.02
CA SER A 236 10.25 22.23 4.88
C SER A 236 11.25 21.24 4.30
N LEU A 237 11.22 21.04 2.98
CA LEU A 237 12.19 20.19 2.28
C LEU A 237 13.60 20.80 2.36
N ASN A 238 13.72 22.10 2.15
CA ASN A 238 14.99 22.82 2.20
C ASN A 238 15.60 22.77 3.61
N LYS A 239 14.80 22.99 4.68
CA LYS A 239 15.24 22.82 6.07
C LYS A 239 15.76 21.41 6.34
N PHE A 240 15.03 20.38 5.90
CA PHE A 240 15.44 18.99 6.05
C PHE A 240 16.73 18.66 5.28
N TYR A 241 16.83 19.12 4.04
CA TYR A 241 18.03 18.93 3.20
C TYR A 241 19.26 19.57 3.84
N ASN A 242 19.14 20.82 4.29
CA ASN A 242 20.24 21.55 4.93
C ASN A 242 20.67 20.89 6.25
N SER A 243 19.72 20.40 7.05
CA SER A 243 20.02 19.64 8.27
C SER A 243 20.82 18.36 7.97
N LYS A 244 20.42 17.58 6.96
CA LYS A 244 21.18 16.39 6.53
C LYS A 244 22.57 16.75 6.00
N ALA A 245 22.70 17.83 5.24
CA ALA A 245 23.98 18.29 4.72
C ALA A 245 24.93 18.73 5.86
N ALA A 246 24.42 19.46 6.85
CA ALA A 246 25.17 19.86 8.04
C ALA A 246 25.66 18.63 8.83
N HIS A 247 24.78 17.65 9.10
CA HIS A 247 25.17 16.41 9.76
C HIS A 247 26.25 15.62 9.02
N LYS A 248 26.23 15.61 7.68
CA LYS A 248 27.28 14.98 6.88
C LYS A 248 28.61 15.74 6.99
N ARG A 249 28.58 17.08 6.99
CA ARG A 249 29.78 17.92 7.19
C ARG A 249 30.38 17.73 8.58
N ASP A 250 29.57 17.65 9.63
CA ASP A 250 30.06 17.45 11.00
C ASP A 250 30.73 16.08 11.17
N ARG A 251 30.19 15.03 10.55
CA ARG A 251 30.85 13.72 10.50
C ARG A 251 32.19 13.77 9.78
N LEU A 252 32.28 14.43 8.63
CA LEU A 252 33.54 14.58 7.88
C LEU A 252 34.55 15.48 8.61
N ALA A 253 34.11 16.50 9.34
CA ALA A 253 34.97 17.35 10.17
C ALA A 253 35.52 16.58 11.38
N CYS A 254 34.68 15.77 12.05
CA CYS A 254 35.10 14.89 13.13
C CYS A 254 36.13 13.84 12.66
N SER A 255 35.94 13.26 11.47
CA SER A 255 36.91 12.33 10.87
C SER A 255 38.23 12.98 10.44
N ARG A 256 38.26 14.30 10.17
CA ARG A 256 39.48 15.03 9.78
C ARG A 256 40.31 15.53 10.98
N ASN A 257 39.76 15.52 12.18
CA ASN A 257 40.45 15.98 13.40
C ASN A 257 41.23 14.86 14.13
N LEU A 258 41.27 13.64 13.60
CA LEU A 258 42.17 12.56 14.05
C LEU A 258 43.48 12.58 13.23
N VAL A 259 44.24 13.67 13.36
CA VAL A 259 45.68 13.65 13.06
C VAL A 259 46.39 13.92 14.38
N VAL A 260 46.69 12.84 15.10
CA VAL A 260 47.55 12.87 16.27
C VAL A 260 48.93 13.33 15.80
N ARG A 261 49.29 14.56 16.16
CA ARG A 261 50.63 15.10 15.96
C ARG A 261 51.64 14.20 16.67
N GLY A 262 52.67 13.82 15.92
CA GLY A 262 53.68 12.86 16.32
C GLY A 262 54.49 13.28 17.54
N VAL A 263 54.97 12.25 18.23
CA VAL A 263 56.08 12.35 19.18
C VAL A 263 57.19 11.48 18.63
N THR A 264 58.29 12.11 18.20
CA THR A 264 59.60 11.48 18.04
C THR A 264 60.67 12.56 18.24
N PRO A 265 61.87 12.21 18.75
CA PRO A 265 62.27 11.03 19.51
C PRO A 265 62.30 11.28 21.02
#